data_AF-A0A9E2RCE5-F1
#
_entry.id   AF-A0A9E2RCE5-F1
#
_cell.length_a   1.000
_cell.length_b   1.000
_cell.length_c   1.000
_cell.angle_alpha   90.00
_cell.angle_beta   90.00
_cell.angle_gamma   90.00
#
_symmetry.space_group_name_H-M   'P 1'
#
loop_
_entity.id
_entity.type
_entity.pdbx_description
1 polymer ?
#
loop_
_entity_poly.entity_id
_entity_poly.type
_entity_poly.pdbx_seq_one_letter_code
_entity_poly.pdbx_strand_id
1 'polypeptide(L)'
;MLIAVPILTILTLVGLLVFWGVSLIWRGLSRAKDIEGRRSCPACDEDMRGLTSLTCPTCKNCASTEADLRTRKPIRPAIVGGMISITLGLVILLGSSFLLSWLFESDSYALRISTLASIGIMLIATALVTRGLYGDRARGRRRCPACWYPIRTSHLTCPECGHTVTSESHFFRTRRGGKLILLGIAAVLLASLPPLFSGFKRGGPVGFVPTPILILGMRHVPDEWLVGGSPNADEDLSLHERLLEDSFVPDLQHWYQRHTSLRAFDLYMSDLSRPKIYRELVGYANHITTQREIILRILESLESPTTAVSLRAAEATNELQINDWIAAEWIPDPTHELAITSPVLEINAFDQRIAALLSHSEPQVHDAALDLSYLKRQPIPPVAQRFIARALAGQPISSSGWTAIAVHGKQTISEQKLVELLRVADPWPAISFLLEQSRERLESPAVLAVLMPQLEHGPSRSARAIGAAYAFRRAAPDRVIPLLTARLADPDLDSHRFLFTITRFRAKAPEAITFILIALNDPRDRFRAAACEALDRYTTTFPEYLSLSKSLLATRVTDPSPEVRKAARWCYQQALERLRRPILSPVDADSDE
;
A
#
# COMPACT_ATOMS: atom_id res chain seq x y z
N MET A 1 -11.20 -34.87 1.13
CA MET A 1 -12.62 -35.18 1.39
C MET A 1 -12.92 -35.54 2.86
N LEU A 2 -12.13 -36.41 3.51
CA LEU A 2 -12.36 -36.88 4.89
C LEU A 2 -12.53 -35.77 5.95
N ILE A 3 -11.91 -34.60 5.75
CA ILE A 3 -11.96 -33.46 6.67
C ILE A 3 -13.12 -32.49 6.36
N ALA A 4 -13.53 -32.41 5.09
CA ALA A 4 -14.56 -31.46 4.65
C ALA A 4 -15.95 -31.83 5.20
N VAL A 5 -16.23 -33.14 5.32
CA VAL A 5 -17.51 -33.66 5.81
C VAL A 5 -17.78 -33.22 7.27
N PRO A 6 -16.90 -33.47 8.26
CA PRO A 6 -17.17 -33.06 9.64
C PRO A 6 -17.26 -31.54 9.80
N ILE A 7 -16.49 -30.76 9.03
CA ILE A 7 -16.58 -29.29 9.05
C ILE A 7 -17.96 -28.83 8.56
N LEU A 8 -18.43 -29.38 7.43
CA LEU A 8 -19.74 -29.06 6.89
C LEU A 8 -20.86 -29.46 7.87
N THR A 9 -20.73 -30.61 8.53
CA THR A 9 -21.69 -31.06 9.55
C THR A 9 -21.75 -30.10 10.73
N ILE A 10 -20.60 -29.66 11.27
CA ILE A 10 -20.53 -28.70 12.37
C ILE A 10 -21.16 -27.37 11.96
N LEU A 11 -20.81 -26.83 10.78
CA LEU A 11 -21.39 -25.58 10.27
C LEU A 11 -22.91 -25.68 10.09
N THR A 12 -23.40 -26.80 9.59
CA THR A 12 -24.84 -27.04 9.39
C THR A 12 -25.58 -27.11 10.73
N LEU A 13 -25.01 -27.80 11.73
CA LEU A 13 -25.58 -27.87 13.07
C LEU A 13 -25.62 -26.49 13.74
N VAL A 14 -24.56 -25.70 13.61
CA VAL A 14 -24.54 -24.32 14.13
C VAL A 14 -25.58 -23.45 13.43
N GLY A 15 -25.67 -23.53 12.11
CA GLY A 15 -26.68 -22.82 11.33
C GLY A 15 -28.10 -23.14 11.80
N LEU A 16 -28.41 -24.43 12.00
CA LEU A 16 -29.69 -24.87 12.54
C LEU A 16 -29.96 -24.31 13.94
N LEU A 17 -28.95 -24.29 14.82
CA LEU A 17 -29.08 -23.83 16.20
C LEU A 17 -29.36 -22.32 16.27
N VAL A 18 -28.69 -21.52 15.42
CA VAL A 18 -28.95 -20.08 15.27
C VAL A 18 -30.34 -19.84 14.68
N PHE A 19 -30.70 -20.53 13.60
CA PHE A 19 -32.01 -20.37 12.95
C PHE A 19 -33.16 -20.76 13.88
N TRP A 20 -32.97 -21.82 14.65
CA TRP A 20 -33.91 -22.24 15.68
C TRP A 20 -34.05 -21.19 16.79
N GLY A 21 -32.93 -20.60 17.23
CA GLY A 21 -32.93 -19.50 18.19
C GLY A 21 -33.71 -18.27 17.70
N VAL A 22 -33.49 -17.85 16.45
CA VAL A 22 -34.23 -16.75 15.81
C VAL A 22 -35.73 -17.07 15.73
N SER A 23 -36.08 -18.30 15.33
CA SER A 23 -37.47 -18.77 15.25
C SER A 23 -38.16 -18.74 16.62
N LEU A 24 -37.47 -19.10 17.70
CA LEU A 24 -38.00 -19.01 19.07
C LEU A 24 -38.24 -17.56 19.52
N ILE A 25 -37.33 -16.64 19.21
CA ILE A 25 -37.51 -15.21 19.49
C ILE A 25 -38.71 -14.68 18.69
N TRP A 26 -38.77 -14.98 17.40
CA TRP A 26 -39.89 -14.57 16.54
C TRP A 26 -41.21 -15.12 17.05
N ARG A 27 -41.29 -16.40 17.42
CA ARG A 27 -42.49 -17.00 18.02
C ARG A 27 -42.83 -16.39 19.36
N GLY A 28 -41.84 -16.05 20.19
CA GLY A 28 -42.05 -15.39 21.49
C GLY A 28 -42.60 -13.97 21.36
N LEU A 29 -42.24 -13.26 20.28
CA LEU A 29 -42.74 -11.92 19.96
C LEU A 29 -44.09 -11.95 19.23
N SER A 30 -44.25 -12.83 18.24
CA SER A 30 -45.46 -12.93 17.39
C SER A 30 -46.62 -13.64 18.08
N ARG A 31 -46.34 -14.66 18.90
CA ARG A 31 -47.35 -15.33 19.75
C ARG A 31 -47.35 -14.73 21.14
N ALA A 32 -47.32 -13.40 21.25
CA ALA A 32 -47.80 -12.78 22.48
C ALA A 32 -49.29 -13.11 22.59
N LYS A 33 -49.60 -14.23 23.28
CA LYS A 33 -50.99 -14.66 23.50
C LYS A 33 -51.71 -13.49 24.14
N ASP A 34 -52.80 -13.05 23.51
CA ASP A 34 -53.86 -12.38 24.24
C ASP A 34 -54.18 -13.34 25.39
N ILE A 35 -53.87 -12.92 26.62
CA ILE A 35 -54.34 -13.66 27.79
C ILE A 35 -55.84 -13.40 27.79
N GLU A 36 -56.58 -14.30 27.14
CA GLU A 36 -58.03 -14.26 27.08
C GLU A 36 -58.56 -14.02 28.49
N GLY A 37 -59.21 -12.86 28.66
CA GLY A 37 -59.83 -12.45 29.90
C GLY A 37 -59.09 -11.41 30.73
N ARG A 38 -57.84 -10.99 30.48
CA ARG A 38 -57.25 -9.85 31.20
C ARG A 38 -57.31 -8.56 30.38
N ARG A 39 -58.36 -7.76 30.61
CA ARG A 39 -58.34 -6.32 30.28
C ARG A 39 -57.59 -5.62 31.42
N SER A 40 -56.55 -4.85 31.12
CA SER A 40 -55.87 -4.06 32.16
C SER A 40 -55.51 -2.68 31.65
N CYS A 41 -55.68 -1.66 32.49
CA CYS A 41 -55.40 -0.28 32.10
C CYS A 41 -53.90 -0.10 31.80
N PRO A 42 -53.48 0.43 30.63
CA PRO A 42 -52.06 0.56 30.28
C PRO A 42 -51.28 1.51 31.22
N ALA A 43 -51.99 2.47 31.82
CA ALA A 43 -51.41 3.46 32.73
C ALA A 43 -51.16 2.90 34.15
N CYS A 44 -52.16 2.24 34.74
CA CYS A 44 -52.12 1.82 36.15
C CYS A 44 -52.16 0.30 36.38
N ASP A 45 -52.30 -0.51 35.33
CA ASP A 45 -52.41 -1.97 35.37
C ASP A 45 -53.64 -2.50 36.15
N GLU A 46 -54.66 -1.66 36.37
CA GLU A 46 -55.92 -2.03 37.01
C GLU A 46 -56.68 -3.06 36.17
N ASP A 47 -57.27 -4.08 36.81
CA ASP A 47 -58.08 -5.10 36.12
C ASP A 47 -59.40 -4.47 35.66
N MET A 48 -59.60 -4.42 34.35
CA MET A 48 -60.75 -3.82 33.68
C MET A 48 -61.78 -4.89 33.26
N ARG A 49 -61.70 -6.10 33.82
CA ARG A 49 -62.70 -7.15 33.59
C ARG A 49 -64.09 -6.71 34.07
N GLY A 50 -65.10 -6.91 33.23
CA GLY A 50 -66.49 -6.58 33.54
C GLY A 50 -66.90 -5.11 33.35
N LEU A 51 -65.95 -4.22 33.10
CA LEU A 51 -66.24 -2.81 32.78
C LEU A 51 -66.46 -2.64 31.27
N THR A 52 -67.54 -1.95 30.91
CA THR A 52 -67.85 -1.57 29.52
C THR A 52 -67.14 -0.28 29.09
N SER A 53 -66.66 0.54 30.04
CA SER A 53 -65.98 1.79 29.73
C SER A 53 -64.52 1.58 29.33
N LEU A 54 -64.08 2.29 28.29
CA LEU A 54 -62.66 2.41 27.91
C LEU A 54 -61.86 3.29 28.88
N THR A 55 -62.56 3.99 29.78
CA THR A 55 -61.99 4.85 30.82
C THR A 55 -61.71 4.05 32.08
N CYS A 56 -60.47 4.08 32.55
CA CYS A 56 -60.11 3.42 33.80
C CYS A 56 -60.69 4.18 35.00
N PRO A 57 -61.43 3.53 35.93
CA PRO A 57 -62.03 4.20 37.07
C PRO A 57 -60.99 4.77 38.04
N THR A 58 -59.83 4.11 38.15
CA THR A 58 -58.78 4.48 39.12
C THR A 58 -57.95 5.68 38.65
N CYS A 59 -57.53 5.69 37.39
CA CYS A 59 -56.59 6.72 36.89
C CYS A 59 -57.18 7.65 35.83
N LYS A 60 -58.46 7.47 35.46
CA LYS A 60 -59.18 8.22 34.41
C LYS A 60 -58.53 8.19 33.02
N ASN A 61 -57.55 7.31 32.78
CA ASN A 61 -56.95 7.16 31.46
C ASN A 61 -57.97 6.54 30.49
N CYS A 62 -58.29 7.25 29.41
CA CYS A 62 -59.12 6.75 28.31
C CYS A 62 -58.24 5.98 27.33
N ALA A 63 -58.49 4.68 27.18
CA ALA A 63 -57.92 3.93 26.07
C ALA A 63 -58.60 4.35 24.76
N SER A 64 -57.82 4.60 23.71
CA SER A 64 -58.36 4.95 22.38
C SER A 64 -59.07 3.77 21.72
N THR A 65 -58.63 2.55 21.98
CA THR A 65 -59.19 1.33 21.41
C THR A 65 -59.19 0.18 22.41
N GLU A 66 -60.05 -0.82 22.20
CA GLU A 66 -60.07 -2.02 23.04
C GLU A 66 -58.77 -2.85 22.90
N ALA A 67 -58.07 -2.71 21.77
CA ALA A 67 -56.75 -3.31 21.57
C ALA A 67 -55.70 -2.77 22.56
N ASP A 68 -55.81 -1.51 22.99
CA ASP A 68 -54.90 -0.89 23.96
C ASP A 68 -55.07 -1.45 25.38
N LEU A 69 -56.24 -2.02 25.69
CA LEU A 69 -56.54 -2.65 26.99
C LEU A 69 -56.05 -4.11 27.08
N ARG A 70 -55.73 -4.73 25.94
CA ARG A 70 -55.19 -6.09 25.88
C ARG A 70 -53.68 -6.02 25.99
N THR A 71 -53.15 -6.13 27.21
CA THR A 71 -51.71 -6.18 27.41
C THR A 71 -51.15 -7.50 26.87
N ARG A 72 -50.56 -7.46 25.67
CA ARG A 72 -49.79 -8.56 25.13
C ARG A 72 -48.49 -8.72 25.93
N LYS A 73 -48.42 -9.73 26.80
CA LYS A 73 -47.16 -10.11 27.45
C LYS A 73 -46.38 -11.02 26.52
N PRO A 74 -45.16 -10.65 26.11
CA PRO A 74 -44.32 -11.56 25.33
C PRO A 74 -44.04 -12.82 26.15
N ILE A 75 -43.97 -13.98 25.48
CA ILE A 75 -43.66 -15.26 26.13
C ILE A 75 -42.16 -15.24 26.49
N ARG A 76 -41.84 -14.70 27.67
CA ARG A 76 -40.47 -14.57 28.20
C ARG A 76 -39.62 -15.85 28.05
N PRO A 77 -40.10 -17.07 28.36
CA PRO A 77 -39.26 -18.27 28.22
C PRO A 77 -38.88 -18.57 26.76
N ALA A 78 -39.73 -18.26 25.78
CA ALA A 78 -39.40 -18.45 24.37
C ALA A 78 -38.30 -17.48 23.90
N ILE A 79 -38.34 -16.22 24.37
CA ILE A 79 -37.32 -15.22 24.06
C ILE A 79 -35.98 -15.59 24.73
N VAL A 80 -36.02 -16.00 25.99
CA VAL A 80 -34.81 -16.42 26.73
C VAL A 80 -34.20 -17.67 26.09
N GLY A 81 -35.01 -18.68 25.76
CA GLY A 81 -34.55 -19.88 25.07
C GLY A 81 -33.91 -19.57 23.71
N GLY A 82 -34.52 -18.68 22.93
CA GLY A 82 -33.95 -18.25 21.65
C GLY A 82 -32.62 -17.51 21.77
N MET A 83 -32.46 -16.64 22.78
CA MET A 83 -31.18 -15.97 23.04
C MET A 83 -30.08 -16.96 23.47
N ILE A 84 -30.40 -17.95 24.30
CA ILE A 84 -29.45 -18.99 24.71
C ILE A 84 -28.99 -19.79 23.49
N SER A 85 -29.91 -20.22 22.61
CA SER A 85 -29.57 -20.96 21.40
C SER A 85 -28.67 -20.17 20.45
N ILE A 86 -28.96 -18.88 20.20
CA ILE A 86 -28.08 -18.05 19.34
C ILE A 86 -26.69 -17.93 19.95
N THR A 87 -26.61 -17.72 21.27
CA THR A 87 -25.32 -17.58 21.97
C THR A 87 -24.52 -18.87 21.90
N LEU A 88 -25.15 -20.02 22.14
CA LEU A 88 -24.49 -21.33 22.08
C LEU A 88 -24.02 -21.65 20.65
N GLY A 89 -24.84 -21.35 19.64
CA GLY A 89 -24.47 -21.52 18.23
C GLY A 89 -23.24 -20.69 17.86
N LEU A 90 -23.19 -19.43 18.29
CA LEU A 90 -22.02 -18.56 18.08
C LEU A 90 -20.78 -19.08 18.81
N VAL A 91 -20.88 -19.54 20.05
CA VAL A 91 -19.75 -20.13 20.79
C VAL A 91 -19.19 -21.37 20.07
N ILE A 92 -20.05 -22.25 19.56
CA ILE A 92 -19.62 -23.45 18.80
C ILE A 92 -18.98 -23.05 17.46
N LEU A 93 -19.51 -22.02 16.79
CA LEU A 93 -18.89 -21.47 15.57
C LEU A 93 -17.47 -20.96 15.86
N LEU A 94 -17.30 -20.21 16.94
CA LEU A 94 -16.04 -19.61 17.37
C LEU A 94 -15.01 -20.66 17.82
N GLY A 95 -15.46 -21.65 18.61
CA GLY A 95 -14.59 -22.73 19.09
C GLY A 95 -14.12 -23.65 17.96
N SER A 96 -15.02 -24.03 17.04
CA SER A 96 -14.67 -24.86 15.88
C SER A 96 -13.72 -24.13 14.94
N SER A 97 -13.91 -22.83 14.77
CA SER A 97 -13.03 -21.93 14.02
C SER A 97 -11.60 -21.84 14.59
N PHE A 98 -11.47 -21.69 15.90
CA PHE A 98 -10.17 -21.67 16.58
C PHE A 98 -9.46 -23.02 16.43
N LEU A 99 -10.19 -24.13 16.61
CA LEU A 99 -9.65 -25.48 16.44
C LEU A 99 -9.18 -25.73 14.99
N LEU A 100 -9.95 -25.27 14.00
CA LEU A 100 -9.58 -25.40 12.58
C LEU A 100 -8.37 -24.53 12.22
N SER A 101 -8.27 -23.32 12.76
CA SER A 101 -7.07 -22.49 12.60
C SER A 101 -5.83 -23.09 13.25
N TRP A 102 -6.00 -23.85 14.35
CA TRP A 102 -4.90 -24.54 15.00
C TRP A 102 -4.48 -25.80 14.23
N LEU A 103 -5.44 -26.49 13.61
CA LEU A 103 -5.20 -27.73 12.85
C LEU A 103 -4.69 -27.50 11.42
N PHE A 104 -5.02 -26.38 10.78
CA PHE A 104 -4.61 -26.07 9.42
C PHE A 104 -3.70 -24.84 9.41
N GLU A 105 -2.40 -25.10 9.21
CA GLU A 105 -1.33 -24.12 9.01
C GLU A 105 -1.49 -23.43 7.65
N SER A 106 -2.63 -22.78 7.46
CA SER A 106 -3.05 -22.09 6.25
C SER A 106 -3.51 -20.69 6.66
N ASP A 107 -2.59 -19.74 6.57
CA ASP A 107 -2.75 -18.35 7.02
C ASP A 107 -3.98 -17.63 6.44
N SER A 108 -4.48 -18.10 5.29
CA SER A 108 -5.59 -17.46 4.57
C SER A 108 -6.98 -17.75 5.15
N TYR A 109 -7.21 -18.91 5.79
CA TYR A 109 -8.51 -19.24 6.38
C TYR A 109 -8.65 -18.75 7.82
N ALA A 110 -7.56 -18.81 8.60
CA ALA A 110 -7.51 -18.31 9.97
C ALA A 110 -7.90 -16.82 10.06
N LEU A 111 -7.39 -16.01 9.12
CA LEU A 111 -7.66 -14.57 9.11
C LEU A 111 -9.14 -14.27 8.89
N ARG A 112 -9.77 -14.88 7.87
CA ARG A 112 -11.18 -14.62 7.50
C ARG A 112 -12.16 -15.04 8.60
N ILE A 113 -11.85 -16.14 9.26
CA ILE A 113 -12.72 -16.69 10.29
C ILE A 113 -12.61 -15.86 11.59
N SER A 114 -11.40 -15.44 11.98
CA SER A 114 -11.21 -14.55 13.13
C SER A 114 -11.84 -13.17 12.93
N THR A 115 -11.95 -12.68 11.68
CA THR A 115 -12.67 -11.43 11.38
C THR A 115 -14.18 -11.59 11.59
N LEU A 116 -14.77 -12.66 11.05
CA LEU A 116 -16.21 -12.95 11.24
C LEU A 116 -16.56 -13.14 12.73
N ALA A 117 -15.69 -13.82 13.46
CA ALA A 117 -15.77 -13.97 14.91
C ALA A 117 -15.81 -12.62 15.63
N SER A 118 -14.86 -11.73 15.30
CA SER A 118 -14.72 -10.41 15.90
C SER A 118 -15.94 -9.53 15.61
N ILE A 119 -16.47 -9.59 14.38
CA ILE A 119 -17.72 -8.91 14.00
C ILE A 119 -18.90 -9.43 14.85
N GLY A 120 -19.03 -10.74 15.01
CA GLY A 120 -20.08 -11.35 15.83
C GLY A 120 -20.02 -10.87 17.29
N ILE A 121 -18.83 -10.86 17.89
CA ILE A 121 -18.62 -10.36 19.25
C ILE A 121 -18.92 -8.86 19.34
N MET A 122 -18.48 -8.05 18.36
CA MET A 122 -18.81 -6.61 18.33
C MET A 122 -20.32 -6.35 18.28
N LEU A 123 -21.09 -7.13 17.52
CA LEU A 123 -22.54 -6.98 17.44
C LEU A 123 -23.21 -7.32 18.78
N ILE A 124 -22.80 -8.41 19.43
CA ILE A 124 -23.29 -8.77 20.77
C ILE A 124 -22.92 -7.69 21.78
N ALA A 125 -21.66 -7.25 21.77
CA ALA A 125 -21.15 -6.25 22.68
C ALA A 125 -21.91 -4.91 22.53
N THR A 126 -22.16 -4.48 21.29
CA THR A 126 -22.97 -3.30 20.99
C THR A 126 -24.40 -3.46 21.48
N ALA A 127 -25.00 -4.64 21.31
CA ALA A 127 -26.33 -4.94 21.84
C ALA A 127 -26.37 -4.89 23.38
N LEU A 128 -25.33 -5.39 24.07
CA LEU A 128 -25.19 -5.33 25.52
C LEU A 128 -25.04 -3.90 26.03
N VAL A 129 -24.18 -3.08 25.39
CA VAL A 129 -24.01 -1.66 25.74
C VAL A 129 -25.31 -0.90 25.51
N THR A 130 -25.96 -1.09 24.35
CA THR A 130 -27.23 -0.45 24.00
C THR A 130 -28.32 -0.83 25.00
N ARG A 131 -28.42 -2.13 25.35
CA ARG A 131 -29.35 -2.61 26.37
C ARG A 131 -28.98 -2.11 27.77
N GLY A 132 -27.71 -1.91 28.09
CA GLY A 132 -27.26 -1.36 29.36
C GLY A 132 -27.58 0.14 29.51
N LEU A 133 -27.46 0.90 28.41
CA LEU A 133 -27.72 2.34 28.36
C LEU A 133 -29.22 2.68 28.30
N TYR A 134 -29.98 1.92 27.50
CA TYR A 134 -31.40 2.18 27.24
C TYR A 134 -32.35 1.19 27.94
N GLY A 135 -31.82 0.15 28.58
CA GLY A 135 -32.60 -0.87 29.27
C GLY A 135 -33.38 -0.28 30.43
N ASP A 136 -34.67 -0.63 30.47
CA ASP A 136 -35.61 -0.24 31.52
C ASP A 136 -35.79 1.28 31.71
N ARG A 137 -36.25 1.93 30.63
CA ARG A 137 -36.93 3.23 30.77
C ARG A 137 -38.15 3.08 31.67
N ALA A 138 -38.37 4.06 32.56
CA ALA A 138 -39.50 4.07 33.49
C ALA A 138 -40.88 4.04 32.78
N ARG A 139 -40.95 4.47 31.51
CA ARG A 139 -42.18 4.54 30.68
C ARG A 139 -43.34 5.23 31.44
N GLY A 140 -43.03 6.31 32.15
CA GLY A 140 -44.01 7.06 32.95
C GLY A 140 -44.45 6.37 34.24
N ARG A 141 -43.90 5.21 34.61
CA ARG A 141 -44.22 4.52 35.87
C ARG A 141 -43.23 4.92 36.96
N ARG A 142 -43.74 5.27 38.13
CA ARG A 142 -42.91 5.53 39.33
C ARG A 142 -42.30 4.22 39.82
N ARG A 143 -40.96 4.15 39.88
CA ARG A 143 -40.24 2.99 40.40
C ARG A 143 -39.14 3.44 41.33
N CYS A 144 -38.92 2.69 42.41
CA CYS A 144 -37.80 2.95 43.30
C CYS A 144 -36.46 2.80 42.55
N PRO A 145 -35.51 3.76 42.62
CA PRO A 145 -34.23 3.64 41.94
C PRO A 145 -33.34 2.52 42.49
N ALA A 146 -33.54 2.09 43.74
CA ALA A 146 -32.77 1.04 44.39
C ALA A 146 -33.26 -0.37 44.01
N CYS A 147 -34.52 -0.71 44.33
CA CYS A 147 -35.06 -2.05 44.12
C CYS A 147 -35.90 -2.20 42.84
N TRP A 148 -36.20 -1.11 42.13
CA TRP A 148 -37.04 -1.10 40.93
C TRP A 148 -38.52 -1.48 41.13
N TYR A 149 -38.97 -1.52 42.40
CA TYR A 149 -40.37 -1.79 42.76
C TYR A 149 -41.28 -0.63 42.31
N PRO A 150 -42.43 -0.91 41.68
CA PRO A 150 -43.40 0.12 41.29
C PRO A 150 -44.05 0.73 42.53
N ILE A 151 -43.94 2.06 42.68
CA ILE A 151 -44.52 2.78 43.82
C ILE A 151 -45.85 3.36 43.38
N ARG A 152 -46.93 2.99 44.09
CA ARG A 152 -48.29 3.50 43.85
C ARG A 152 -48.67 4.67 44.78
N THR A 153 -47.99 4.80 45.91
CA THR A 153 -48.28 5.82 46.93
C THR A 153 -47.56 7.14 46.62
N SER A 154 -48.10 8.25 47.13
CA SER A 154 -47.47 9.57 47.04
C SER A 154 -46.28 9.75 47.99
N HIS A 155 -46.01 8.77 48.86
CA HIS A 155 -44.90 8.83 49.79
C HIS A 155 -43.55 8.68 49.09
N LEU A 156 -42.57 9.47 49.54
CA LEU A 156 -41.20 9.46 49.02
C LEU A 156 -40.38 8.24 49.46
N THR A 157 -40.94 7.36 50.29
CA THR A 157 -40.29 6.17 50.85
C THR A 157 -40.76 4.90 50.15
N CYS A 158 -39.82 4.09 49.66
CA CYS A 158 -40.16 2.80 49.05
C CYS A 158 -40.62 1.80 50.12
N PRO A 159 -41.80 1.15 49.97
CA PRO A 159 -42.32 0.22 50.98
C PRO A 159 -41.55 -1.12 51.05
N GLU A 160 -40.84 -1.49 49.98
CA GLU A 160 -40.09 -2.76 49.90
C GLU A 160 -38.69 -2.65 50.48
N CYS A 161 -37.92 -1.63 50.07
CA CYS A 161 -36.52 -1.50 50.45
C CYS A 161 -36.24 -0.38 51.46
N GLY A 162 -37.26 0.38 51.87
CA GLY A 162 -37.11 1.52 52.79
C GLY A 162 -36.37 2.73 52.21
N HIS A 163 -35.92 2.69 50.95
CA HIS A 163 -35.17 3.79 50.34
C HIS A 163 -36.05 5.04 50.20
N THR A 164 -35.64 6.12 50.88
CA THR A 164 -36.23 7.46 50.80
C THR A 164 -35.59 8.25 49.66
N VAL A 165 -36.42 8.79 48.78
CA VAL A 165 -35.98 9.56 47.61
C VAL A 165 -36.19 11.05 47.87
N THR A 166 -35.20 11.88 47.53
CA THR A 166 -35.24 13.33 47.82
C THR A 166 -36.23 14.11 46.97
N SER A 167 -36.56 13.61 45.78
CA SER A 167 -37.53 14.25 44.88
C SER A 167 -38.31 13.25 44.06
N GLU A 168 -39.50 13.66 43.61
CA GLU A 168 -40.41 12.81 42.85
C GLU A 168 -39.87 12.46 41.45
N SER A 169 -39.02 13.32 40.87
CA SER A 169 -38.41 13.10 39.55
C SER A 169 -37.45 11.90 39.54
N HIS A 170 -36.87 11.55 40.70
CA HIS A 170 -35.99 10.38 40.81
C HIS A 170 -36.72 9.05 40.62
N PHE A 171 -38.04 8.98 40.83
CA PHE A 171 -38.83 7.78 40.53
C PHE A 171 -38.96 7.47 39.04
N PHE A 172 -38.64 8.44 38.18
CA PHE A 172 -38.68 8.30 36.73
C PHE A 172 -37.28 8.08 36.12
N ARG A 173 -36.25 7.99 36.96
CA ARG A 173 -34.87 7.80 36.50
C ARG A 173 -34.71 6.42 35.86
N THR A 174 -34.07 6.39 34.69
CA THR A 174 -33.80 5.14 33.96
C THR A 174 -32.70 4.34 34.68
N ARG A 175 -32.93 3.05 34.95
CA ARG A 175 -31.93 2.17 35.58
C ARG A 175 -30.94 1.70 34.52
N ARG A 176 -29.80 2.38 34.45
CA ARG A 176 -28.69 1.96 33.59
C ARG A 176 -28.05 0.71 34.17
N GLY A 177 -27.99 -0.36 33.39
CA GLY A 177 -27.36 -1.62 33.78
C GLY A 177 -25.84 -1.51 33.69
N GLY A 178 -25.19 -0.84 34.66
CA GLY A 178 -23.74 -0.61 34.63
C GLY A 178 -22.91 -1.88 34.38
N LYS A 179 -23.34 -3.02 34.94
CA LYS A 179 -22.71 -4.34 34.70
C LYS A 179 -22.80 -4.79 33.24
N LEU A 180 -23.94 -4.56 32.56
CA LEU A 180 -24.11 -4.87 31.13
C LEU A 180 -23.27 -3.95 30.25
N ILE A 181 -23.15 -2.68 30.63
CA ILE A 181 -22.28 -1.73 29.93
C ILE A 181 -20.83 -2.17 30.05
N LEU A 182 -20.36 -2.49 31.27
CA LEU A 182 -18.99 -2.96 31.51
C LEU A 182 -18.69 -4.26 30.74
N LEU A 183 -19.62 -5.22 30.77
CA LEU A 183 -19.48 -6.48 30.02
C LEU A 183 -19.41 -6.24 28.51
N GLY A 184 -20.25 -5.34 27.99
CA GLY A 184 -20.24 -4.95 26.59
C GLY A 184 -18.92 -4.29 26.19
N ILE A 185 -18.41 -3.33 26.98
CA ILE A 185 -17.11 -2.70 26.73
C ILE A 185 -15.97 -3.72 26.77
N ALA A 186 -15.95 -4.60 27.77
CA ALA A 186 -14.95 -5.66 27.87
C ALA A 186 -15.00 -6.59 26.64
N ALA A 187 -16.19 -6.93 26.16
CA ALA A 187 -16.36 -7.75 24.96
C ALA A 187 -15.86 -7.04 23.68
N VAL A 188 -16.07 -5.72 23.54
CA VAL A 188 -15.48 -4.94 22.43
C VAL A 188 -13.96 -4.99 22.49
N LEU A 189 -13.37 -4.77 23.66
CA LEU A 189 -11.91 -4.82 23.85
C LEU A 189 -11.36 -6.21 23.49
N LEU A 190 -11.97 -7.28 23.99
CA LEU A 190 -11.58 -8.65 23.65
C LEU A 190 -11.74 -8.96 22.16
N ALA A 191 -12.81 -8.50 21.51
CA ALA A 191 -13.03 -8.68 20.07
C ALA A 191 -11.97 -7.98 19.22
N SER A 192 -11.35 -6.92 19.74
CA SER A 192 -10.28 -6.20 19.05
C SER A 192 -8.89 -6.84 19.20
N LEU A 193 -8.71 -7.80 20.12
CA LEU A 193 -7.40 -8.43 20.37
C LEU A 193 -6.88 -9.34 19.25
N PRO A 194 -7.68 -10.18 18.56
CA PRO A 194 -7.14 -11.11 17.57
C PRO A 194 -6.41 -10.45 16.38
N PRO A 195 -6.94 -9.38 15.75
CA PRO A 195 -6.21 -8.64 14.72
C PRO A 195 -4.91 -8.01 15.25
N LEU A 196 -4.90 -7.61 16.52
CA LEU A 196 -3.72 -7.04 17.16
C LEU A 196 -2.66 -8.11 17.48
N PHE A 197 -3.09 -9.34 17.78
CA PHE A 197 -2.19 -10.44 18.13
C PHE A 197 -1.42 -10.99 16.92
N SER A 198 -2.02 -10.99 15.72
CA SER A 198 -1.29 -11.32 14.49
C SER A 198 -0.22 -10.27 14.20
N GLY A 199 -0.55 -8.98 14.37
CA GLY A 199 0.42 -7.89 14.29
C GLY A 199 1.56 -8.05 15.30
N PHE A 200 1.26 -8.44 16.54
CA PHE A 200 2.26 -8.66 17.58
C PHE A 200 3.21 -9.82 17.28
N LYS A 201 2.69 -10.96 16.83
CA LYS A 201 3.52 -12.12 16.50
C LYS A 201 4.54 -11.82 15.42
N ARG A 202 4.15 -11.01 14.43
CA ARG A 202 5.02 -10.71 13.30
C ARG A 202 5.93 -9.49 13.57
N GLY A 203 5.44 -8.47 14.29
CA GLY A 203 6.10 -7.16 14.42
C GLY A 203 6.47 -6.74 15.84
N GLY A 204 6.31 -7.62 16.82
CA GLY A 204 6.53 -7.30 18.24
C GLY A 204 5.59 -6.20 18.74
N PRO A 205 6.01 -5.35 19.71
CA PRO A 205 5.16 -4.30 20.28
C PRO A 205 4.65 -3.28 19.26
N VAL A 206 5.43 -2.99 18.20
CA VAL A 206 5.02 -2.09 17.09
C VAL A 206 3.79 -2.66 16.38
N GLY A 207 3.75 -3.99 16.32
CA GLY A 207 2.61 -4.81 15.90
C GLY A 207 1.27 -4.37 16.44
N PHE A 208 1.23 -3.97 17.73
CA PHE A 208 0.01 -3.58 18.46
C PHE A 208 -0.49 -2.17 18.15
N VAL A 209 0.38 -1.29 17.66
CA VAL A 209 0.00 0.11 17.46
C VAL A 209 -0.78 0.22 16.15
N PRO A 210 -2.04 0.69 16.18
CA PRO A 210 -2.80 0.95 14.96
C PRO A 210 -2.04 1.90 14.04
N THR A 211 -2.02 1.61 12.74
CA THR A 211 -1.34 2.43 11.73
C THR A 211 -1.68 3.92 11.82
N PRO A 212 -2.95 4.35 12.05
CA PRO A 212 -3.26 5.77 12.23
C PRO A 212 -2.57 6.43 13.42
N ILE A 213 -2.36 5.68 14.51
CA ILE A 213 -1.64 6.17 15.69
C ILE A 213 -0.15 6.27 15.39
N LEU A 214 0.42 5.34 14.63
CA LEU A 214 1.81 5.44 14.17
C LEU A 214 2.01 6.66 13.24
N ILE A 215 1.04 6.94 12.36
CA ILE A 215 1.04 8.12 11.47
C ILE A 215 0.92 9.42 12.26
N LEU A 216 -0.05 9.52 13.17
CA LEU A 216 -0.25 10.71 14.03
C LEU A 216 0.92 10.91 15.00
N GLY A 217 1.43 9.80 15.54
CA GLY A 217 2.55 9.76 16.47
C GLY A 217 3.90 9.90 15.80
N MET A 218 3.97 9.94 14.46
CA MET A 218 5.21 9.80 13.71
C MET A 218 6.29 10.72 14.24
N ARG A 219 5.99 11.99 14.53
CA ARG A 219 6.92 12.99 15.09
C ARG A 219 7.58 12.59 16.44
N HIS A 220 6.94 11.74 17.22
CA HIS A 220 7.38 11.33 18.56
C HIS A 220 7.76 9.85 18.65
N VAL A 221 7.45 9.07 17.62
CA VAL A 221 7.76 7.63 17.57
C VAL A 221 9.26 7.46 17.22
N PRO A 222 9.96 6.47 17.82
CA PRO A 222 11.36 6.18 17.51
C PRO A 222 11.54 5.86 16.02
N ASP A 223 12.68 6.28 15.44
CA ASP A 223 12.95 6.11 14.01
C ASP A 223 12.98 4.64 13.58
N GLU A 224 13.32 3.74 14.51
CA GLU A 224 13.25 2.29 14.35
C GLU A 224 11.84 1.89 13.87
N TRP A 225 10.78 2.31 14.54
CA TRP A 225 9.42 1.85 14.20
C TRP A 225 8.93 2.37 12.84
N LEU A 226 9.56 3.42 12.31
CA LEU A 226 9.22 4.03 11.03
C LEU A 226 9.92 3.34 9.86
N VAL A 227 11.23 3.09 10.00
CA VAL A 227 12.14 2.73 8.90
C VAL A 227 12.83 1.37 9.14
N GLY A 228 13.12 1.03 10.40
CA GLY A 228 13.89 -0.16 10.76
C GLY A 228 13.05 -1.13 11.58
N GLY A 229 12.50 -2.17 10.94
CA GLY A 229 11.82 -3.26 11.63
C GLY A 229 12.47 -3.57 12.98
N SER A 230 11.64 -3.68 14.03
CA SER A 230 12.09 -3.89 15.42
C SER A 230 13.25 -4.90 15.44
N PRO A 231 14.28 -4.74 16.29
CA PRO A 231 15.45 -5.63 16.30
C PRO A 231 15.13 -7.12 16.49
N ASN A 232 13.90 -7.45 16.91
CA ASN A 232 13.37 -8.81 17.06
C ASN A 232 12.20 -9.16 16.11
N ALA A 233 11.80 -8.28 15.19
CA ALA A 233 10.74 -8.53 14.22
C ALA A 233 11.36 -8.97 12.88
N ASP A 234 10.68 -9.87 12.16
CA ASP A 234 10.95 -10.06 10.73
C ASP A 234 10.89 -8.69 10.04
N GLU A 235 11.76 -8.46 9.04
CA GLU A 235 11.96 -7.15 8.41
C GLU A 235 10.64 -6.53 7.86
N ASP A 236 9.61 -7.37 7.66
CA ASP A 236 8.38 -7.13 6.91
C ASP A 236 7.34 -6.16 7.53
N LEU A 237 7.58 -5.50 8.68
CA LEU A 237 6.51 -4.82 9.47
C LEU A 237 6.78 -3.40 9.96
N SER A 238 7.70 -2.71 9.32
CA SER A 238 7.83 -1.25 9.49
C SER A 238 6.50 -0.54 9.15
N LEU A 239 6.30 0.67 9.70
CA LEU A 239 5.17 1.51 9.26
C LEU A 239 5.16 1.70 7.74
N HIS A 240 6.35 1.78 7.14
CA HIS A 240 6.52 1.84 5.70
C HIS A 240 5.89 0.66 4.98
N GLU A 241 6.22 -0.55 5.39
CA GLU A 241 5.76 -1.76 4.70
C GLU A 241 4.26 -1.98 4.88
N ARG A 242 3.74 -1.66 6.06
CA ARG A 242 2.29 -1.60 6.31
C ARG A 242 1.57 -0.65 5.36
N LEU A 243 2.18 0.49 5.04
CA LEU A 243 1.62 1.47 4.10
C LEU A 243 1.79 1.08 2.63
N LEU A 244 2.73 0.17 2.31
CA LEU A 244 2.86 -0.42 0.98
C LEU A 244 1.88 -1.59 0.77
N GLU A 245 1.64 -2.40 1.80
CA GLU A 245 0.73 -3.55 1.76
C GLU A 245 -0.74 -3.15 1.83
N ASP A 246 -1.11 -2.23 2.71
CA ASP A 246 -2.50 -1.79 2.87
C ASP A 246 -2.82 -0.66 1.89
N SER A 247 -3.93 -0.81 1.17
CA SER A 247 -4.53 0.24 0.32
C SER A 247 -5.11 1.37 1.17
N PHE A 248 -4.24 2.19 1.75
CA PHE A 248 -4.63 3.36 2.52
C PHE A 248 -5.24 4.46 1.63
N VAL A 249 -5.96 5.38 2.28
CA VAL A 249 -6.49 6.59 1.63
C VAL A 249 -5.31 7.36 1.01
N PRO A 250 -5.33 7.67 -0.30
CA PRO A 250 -4.21 8.29 -1.01
C PRO A 250 -3.63 9.51 -0.31
N ASP A 251 -4.49 10.37 0.25
CA ASP A 251 -4.07 11.58 0.97
C ASP A 251 -3.20 11.29 2.20
N LEU A 252 -3.50 10.21 2.92
CA LEU A 252 -2.74 9.79 4.10
C LEU A 252 -1.37 9.22 3.68
N GLN A 253 -1.34 8.50 2.56
CA GLN A 253 -0.11 7.97 1.96
C GLN A 253 0.79 9.10 1.46
N HIS A 254 0.24 10.10 0.77
CA HIS A 254 0.96 11.29 0.34
C HIS A 254 1.50 12.10 1.53
N TRP A 255 0.67 12.31 2.57
CA TRP A 255 1.11 13.00 3.78
C TRP A 255 2.26 12.26 4.46
N TYR A 256 2.15 10.93 4.58
CA TYR A 256 3.19 10.09 5.16
C TYR A 256 4.49 10.18 4.36
N GLN A 257 4.44 9.89 3.06
CA GLN A 257 5.60 9.89 2.17
C GLN A 257 6.34 11.22 2.22
N ARG A 258 5.62 12.35 2.21
CA ARG A 258 6.24 13.67 2.32
C ARG A 258 6.99 13.83 3.64
N HIS A 259 6.37 13.51 4.77
CA HIS A 259 6.96 13.74 6.09
C HIS A 259 8.07 12.74 6.42
N THR A 260 7.96 11.48 6.02
CA THR A 260 9.04 10.49 6.22
C THR A 260 10.25 10.81 5.37
N SER A 261 10.07 11.24 4.12
CA SER A 261 11.19 11.61 3.26
C SER A 261 11.96 12.80 3.84
N LEU A 262 11.26 13.82 4.33
CA LEU A 262 11.88 14.98 4.96
C LEU A 262 12.61 14.59 6.25
N ARG A 263 12.01 13.76 7.10
CA ARG A 263 12.66 13.30 8.33
C ARG A 263 13.84 12.36 8.07
N ALA A 264 13.73 11.47 7.10
CA ALA A 264 14.82 10.59 6.70
C ALA A 264 16.00 11.42 6.16
N PHE A 265 15.72 12.48 5.39
CA PHE A 265 16.72 13.43 4.95
C PHE A 265 17.40 14.14 6.14
N ASP A 266 16.62 14.62 7.10
CA ASP A 266 17.17 15.28 8.31
C ASP A 266 18.05 14.32 9.13
N LEU A 267 17.61 13.06 9.28
CA LEU A 267 18.38 12.01 9.96
C LEU A 267 19.68 11.71 9.22
N TYR A 268 19.64 11.58 7.89
CA TYR A 268 20.83 11.38 7.05
C TYR A 268 21.84 12.53 7.21
N MET A 269 21.37 13.77 7.20
CA MET A 269 22.24 14.94 7.42
C MET A 269 22.88 14.94 8.83
N SER A 270 22.21 14.32 9.80
CA SER A 270 22.66 14.26 11.20
C SER A 270 23.57 13.06 11.55
N ASP A 271 23.39 11.88 10.94
CA ASP A 271 24.11 10.64 11.30
C ASP A 271 24.45 9.77 10.07
N LEU A 272 25.75 9.74 9.72
CA LEU A 272 26.32 9.03 8.57
C LEU A 272 26.50 7.52 8.78
N SER A 273 26.30 7.00 10.00
CA SER A 273 26.55 5.58 10.30
C SER A 273 25.47 4.63 9.77
N ARG A 274 24.40 5.14 9.12
CA ARG A 274 23.18 4.39 8.79
C ARG A 274 22.88 4.34 7.29
N PRO A 275 23.67 3.59 6.48
CA PRO A 275 23.47 3.46 5.03
C PRO A 275 22.15 2.78 4.62
N LYS A 276 21.38 2.19 5.54
CA LYS A 276 20.05 1.61 5.26
C LYS A 276 18.99 2.69 5.02
N ILE A 277 19.04 3.81 5.77
CA ILE A 277 18.11 4.95 5.64
C ILE A 277 18.19 5.57 4.25
N TYR A 278 19.39 5.55 3.66
CA TYR A 278 19.70 6.06 2.33
C TYR A 278 18.98 5.32 1.19
N ARG A 279 18.98 3.98 1.21
CA ARG A 279 18.34 3.19 0.15
C ARG A 279 16.83 3.43 0.11
N GLU A 280 16.25 3.68 1.27
CA GLU A 280 14.82 3.99 1.36
C GLU A 280 14.52 5.43 0.92
N LEU A 281 15.35 6.42 1.27
CA LEU A 281 15.27 7.81 0.78
C LEU A 281 15.14 7.91 -0.74
N VAL A 282 15.97 7.15 -1.47
CA VAL A 282 15.94 7.10 -2.95
C VAL A 282 14.64 6.46 -3.46
N GLY A 283 14.09 5.47 -2.76
CA GLY A 283 12.78 4.88 -3.08
C GLY A 283 11.60 5.83 -2.84
N TYR A 284 11.70 6.69 -1.82
CA TYR A 284 10.63 7.62 -1.42
C TYR A 284 10.54 8.89 -2.27
N ALA A 285 11.66 9.32 -2.83
CA ALA A 285 11.76 10.58 -3.54
C ALA A 285 11.27 10.51 -4.99
N ASN A 286 10.46 9.52 -5.37
CA ASN A 286 9.80 9.52 -6.68
C ASN A 286 8.58 10.47 -6.76
N HIS A 287 8.19 11.13 -5.65
CA HIS A 287 7.09 12.08 -5.66
C HIS A 287 7.57 13.53 -5.87
N ILE A 288 7.05 14.21 -6.91
CA ILE A 288 7.49 15.54 -7.39
C ILE A 288 7.55 16.60 -6.28
N THR A 289 6.53 16.66 -5.41
CA THR A 289 6.49 17.65 -4.32
C THR A 289 7.58 17.44 -3.27
N THR A 290 7.91 16.18 -3.00
CA THR A 290 8.96 15.78 -2.05
C THR A 290 10.34 16.03 -2.63
N GLN A 291 10.55 15.75 -3.92
CA GLN A 291 11.80 16.05 -4.63
C GLN A 291 12.18 17.53 -4.51
N ARG A 292 11.21 18.43 -4.76
CA ARG A 292 11.43 19.88 -4.67
C ARG A 292 11.92 20.30 -3.27
N GLU A 293 11.28 19.78 -2.23
CA GLU A 293 11.58 20.17 -0.84
C GLU A 293 12.93 19.61 -0.38
N ILE A 294 13.30 18.40 -0.82
CA ILE A 294 14.64 17.82 -0.62
C ILE A 294 15.71 18.65 -1.33
N ILE A 295 15.50 18.99 -2.61
CA ILE A 295 16.43 19.82 -3.39
C ILE A 295 16.69 21.16 -2.71
N LEU A 296 15.64 21.81 -2.17
CA LEU A 296 15.79 23.08 -1.46
C LEU A 296 16.63 22.94 -0.20
N ARG A 297 16.44 21.88 0.58
CA ARG A 297 17.26 21.62 1.77
C ARG A 297 18.71 21.29 1.42
N ILE A 298 18.95 20.59 0.31
CA ILE A 298 20.30 20.36 -0.21
C ILE A 298 20.96 21.69 -0.56
N LEU A 299 20.26 22.60 -1.25
CA LEU A 299 20.78 23.92 -1.59
C LEU A 299 21.10 24.76 -0.36
N GLU A 300 20.18 24.80 0.62
CA GLU A 300 20.42 25.45 1.90
C GLU A 300 21.63 24.87 2.64
N SER A 301 21.84 23.55 2.54
CA SER A 301 22.97 22.86 3.16
C SER A 301 24.29 23.08 2.41
N LEU A 302 24.27 23.20 1.07
CA LEU A 302 25.43 23.55 0.25
C LEU A 302 25.95 24.95 0.57
N GLU A 303 25.07 25.87 0.95
CA GLU A 303 25.40 27.22 1.37
C GLU A 303 25.86 27.32 2.83
N SER A 304 25.85 26.21 3.56
CA SER A 304 26.26 26.21 4.95
C SER A 304 27.73 26.65 5.07
N PRO A 305 28.06 27.57 6.00
CA PRO A 305 29.43 28.02 6.21
C PRO A 305 30.34 26.92 6.75
N THR A 306 29.77 25.83 7.27
CA THR A 306 30.53 24.66 7.72
C THR A 306 30.87 23.77 6.53
N THR A 307 32.14 23.68 6.17
CA THR A 307 32.64 22.85 5.05
C THR A 307 32.16 21.41 5.13
N ALA A 308 32.02 20.84 6.34
CA ALA A 308 31.50 19.48 6.52
C ALA A 308 30.04 19.32 6.05
N VAL A 309 29.18 20.33 6.23
CA VAL A 309 27.77 20.27 5.82
C VAL A 309 27.63 20.51 4.32
N SER A 310 28.42 21.44 3.75
CA SER A 310 28.39 21.68 2.31
C SER A 310 28.99 20.53 1.50
N LEU A 311 30.07 19.90 1.99
CA LEU A 311 30.62 18.67 1.39
C LEU A 311 29.61 17.52 1.43
N ARG A 312 28.91 17.34 2.56
CA ARG A 312 27.84 16.33 2.70
C ARG A 312 26.66 16.57 1.77
N ALA A 313 26.25 17.84 1.61
CA ALA A 313 25.18 18.18 0.69
C ALA A 313 25.60 17.92 -0.77
N ALA A 314 26.88 18.08 -1.09
CA ALA A 314 27.44 17.74 -2.40
C ALA A 314 27.47 16.21 -2.64
N GLU A 315 27.87 15.43 -1.64
CA GLU A 315 27.79 13.96 -1.67
C GLU A 315 26.35 13.48 -1.89
N ALA A 316 25.39 14.03 -1.13
CA ALA A 316 23.97 13.72 -1.27
C ALA A 316 23.44 14.02 -2.68
N THR A 317 23.93 15.08 -3.33
CA THR A 317 23.56 15.46 -4.71
C THR A 317 24.00 14.38 -5.72
N ASN A 318 25.23 13.88 -5.57
CA ASN A 318 25.77 12.81 -6.41
C ASN A 318 25.08 11.46 -6.15
N GLU A 319 24.84 11.16 -4.88
CA GLU A 319 24.28 9.89 -4.42
C GLU A 319 22.80 9.74 -4.79
N LEU A 320 21.99 10.79 -4.62
CA LEU A 320 20.55 10.76 -4.95
C LEU A 320 20.26 10.60 -6.45
N GLN A 321 21.30 10.54 -7.31
CA GLN A 321 21.16 10.49 -8.77
C GLN A 321 20.10 11.50 -9.24
N ILE A 322 20.16 12.74 -8.73
CA ILE A 322 19.16 13.78 -9.04
C ILE A 322 18.99 13.91 -10.56
N ASN A 323 20.07 13.65 -11.32
CA ASN A 323 20.08 13.55 -12.78
C ASN A 323 19.08 12.53 -13.37
N ASP A 324 18.85 11.39 -12.73
CA ASP A 324 17.87 10.38 -13.16
C ASP A 324 16.44 10.80 -12.83
N TRP A 325 16.19 11.50 -11.71
CA TRP A 325 14.89 12.12 -11.43
C TRP A 325 14.55 13.19 -12.46
N ILE A 326 15.55 13.94 -12.92
CA ILE A 326 15.41 14.97 -13.97
C ILE A 326 15.08 14.34 -15.33
N ALA A 327 15.64 13.18 -15.64
CA ALA A 327 15.45 12.49 -16.91
C ALA A 327 14.09 11.77 -17.02
N ALA A 328 13.53 11.31 -15.89
CA ALA A 328 12.36 10.43 -15.90
C ALA A 328 11.00 11.14 -16.05
N GLU A 329 10.81 12.38 -15.54
CA GLU A 329 9.41 12.82 -15.30
C GLU A 329 9.12 14.33 -15.39
N TRP A 330 10.07 15.16 -15.84
CA TRP A 330 9.83 16.60 -15.99
C TRP A 330 9.35 17.02 -17.39
N ILE A 331 8.63 16.16 -18.12
CA ILE A 331 7.82 16.61 -19.26
C ILE A 331 6.49 17.08 -18.67
N PRO A 332 6.20 18.39 -18.59
CA PRO A 332 4.89 18.83 -18.12
C PRO A 332 3.83 18.30 -19.08
N ASP A 333 2.85 17.56 -18.56
CA ASP A 333 1.59 17.34 -19.23
C ASP A 333 0.89 18.71 -19.34
N PRO A 334 0.69 19.26 -20.55
CA PRO A 334 0.10 20.58 -20.72
C PRO A 334 -1.37 20.66 -20.26
N THR A 335 -2.00 19.55 -19.86
CA THR A 335 -3.42 19.51 -19.49
C THR A 335 -3.71 19.70 -18.00
N HIS A 336 -2.69 19.67 -17.13
CA HIS A 336 -2.87 19.91 -15.69
C HIS A 336 -2.48 21.35 -15.28
N GLU A 337 -3.28 22.33 -15.72
CA GLU A 337 -3.35 23.67 -15.13
C GLU A 337 -4.04 23.63 -13.75
N LEU A 338 -3.43 22.94 -12.78
CA LEU A 338 -3.75 23.21 -11.37
C LEU A 338 -2.87 24.37 -10.93
N ALA A 339 -3.51 25.52 -10.66
CA ALA A 339 -2.88 26.73 -10.17
C ALA A 339 -2.04 26.46 -8.90
N ILE A 340 -0.74 26.23 -9.09
CA ILE A 340 0.25 26.19 -8.01
C ILE A 340 0.58 27.64 -7.66
N THR A 341 -0.17 28.22 -6.73
CA THR A 341 0.07 29.55 -6.13
C THR A 341 1.00 29.50 -4.90
N SER A 342 1.91 28.52 -4.84
CA SER A 342 3.05 28.53 -3.90
C SER A 342 4.17 29.37 -4.52
N PRO A 343 4.92 30.17 -3.75
CA PRO A 343 5.91 31.08 -4.31
C PRO A 343 6.84 30.29 -5.22
N VAL A 344 6.73 30.61 -6.52
CA VAL A 344 7.82 30.48 -7.46
C VAL A 344 9.01 31.03 -6.70
N LEU A 345 10.03 30.19 -6.42
CA LEU A 345 11.34 30.74 -6.07
C LEU A 345 11.55 31.86 -7.06
N GLU A 346 11.73 33.11 -6.60
CA GLU A 346 12.13 34.16 -7.51
C GLU A 346 13.30 33.56 -8.28
N ILE A 347 13.10 33.31 -9.58
CA ILE A 347 14.03 32.52 -10.38
C ILE A 347 15.44 33.10 -10.26
N ASN A 348 15.50 34.40 -10.03
CA ASN A 348 16.67 35.21 -9.71
C ASN A 348 17.40 34.80 -8.41
N ALA A 349 16.68 34.47 -7.33
CA ALA A 349 17.29 34.05 -6.07
C ALA A 349 17.94 32.66 -6.19
N PHE A 350 17.33 31.74 -6.94
CA PHE A 350 17.94 30.43 -7.24
C PHE A 350 19.21 30.61 -8.09
N ASP A 351 19.17 31.47 -9.11
CA ASP A 351 20.32 31.74 -9.98
C ASP A 351 21.50 32.36 -9.22
N GLN A 352 21.23 33.32 -8.33
CA GLN A 352 22.25 33.95 -7.51
C GLN A 352 22.92 32.95 -6.56
N ARG A 353 22.11 32.04 -5.98
CA ARG A 353 22.58 30.97 -5.10
C ARG A 353 23.46 29.96 -5.84
N ILE A 354 23.02 29.48 -7.00
CA ILE A 354 23.84 28.59 -7.85
C ILE A 354 25.11 29.27 -8.33
N ALA A 355 25.06 30.54 -8.75
CA ALA A 355 26.24 31.28 -9.17
C ALA A 355 27.27 31.43 -8.05
N ALA A 356 26.82 31.69 -6.82
CA ALA A 356 27.69 31.71 -5.64
C ALA A 356 28.35 30.35 -5.39
N LEU A 357 27.59 29.25 -5.46
CA LEU A 357 28.11 27.89 -5.30
C LEU A 357 29.08 27.47 -6.42
N LEU A 358 28.86 27.94 -7.66
CA LEU A 358 29.79 27.71 -8.78
C LEU A 358 31.13 28.44 -8.60
N SER A 359 31.18 29.47 -7.75
CA SER A 359 32.45 30.12 -7.37
C SER A 359 33.13 29.49 -6.16
N HIS A 360 32.55 28.43 -5.59
CA HIS A 360 33.10 27.77 -4.40
C HIS A 360 34.43 27.06 -4.74
N SER A 361 35.42 27.18 -3.84
CA SER A 361 36.77 26.65 -4.08
C SER A 361 36.88 25.11 -4.01
N GLU A 362 35.93 24.47 -3.32
CA GLU A 362 35.87 23.02 -3.18
C GLU A 362 35.27 22.36 -4.44
N PRO A 363 36.01 21.46 -5.12
CA PRO A 363 35.56 20.83 -6.37
C PRO A 363 34.22 20.10 -6.26
N GLN A 364 33.95 19.47 -5.10
CA GLN A 364 32.75 18.68 -4.90
C GLN A 364 31.49 19.55 -4.80
N VAL A 365 31.59 20.70 -4.10
CA VAL A 365 30.50 21.69 -4.01
C VAL A 365 30.26 22.33 -5.37
N HIS A 366 31.33 22.60 -6.12
CA HIS A 366 31.26 23.11 -7.48
C HIS A 366 30.56 22.12 -8.43
N ASP A 367 30.93 20.84 -8.39
CA ASP A 367 30.32 19.79 -9.21
C ASP A 367 28.84 19.60 -8.84
N ALA A 368 28.49 19.59 -7.55
CA ALA A 368 27.08 19.55 -7.11
C ALA A 368 26.27 20.78 -7.55
N ALA A 369 26.88 21.98 -7.54
CA ALA A 369 26.25 23.19 -8.05
C ALA A 369 26.02 23.13 -9.56
N LEU A 370 26.94 22.51 -10.32
CA LEU A 370 26.76 22.24 -11.75
C LEU A 370 25.58 21.29 -11.98
N ASP A 371 25.46 20.21 -11.20
CA ASP A 371 24.34 19.27 -11.26
C ASP A 371 23.00 19.97 -10.98
N LEU A 372 22.95 20.84 -9.98
CA LEU A 372 21.73 21.57 -9.61
C LEU A 372 21.38 22.68 -10.60
N SER A 373 22.38 23.31 -11.26
CA SER A 373 22.16 24.28 -12.33
C SER A 373 21.40 23.68 -13.53
N TYR A 374 21.50 22.37 -13.73
CA TYR A 374 20.86 21.62 -14.81
C TYR A 374 19.32 21.54 -14.64
N LEU A 375 18.79 21.64 -13.41
CA LEU A 375 17.34 21.64 -13.11
C LEU A 375 16.56 22.75 -13.84
N LYS A 376 17.23 23.83 -14.26
CA LYS A 376 16.59 24.99 -14.91
C LYS A 376 16.40 24.83 -16.44
N ARG A 377 16.78 23.70 -17.04
CA ARG A 377 16.71 23.47 -18.51
C ARG A 377 17.39 24.53 -19.39
N GLN A 378 18.28 25.35 -18.82
CA GLN A 378 19.09 26.30 -19.58
C GLN A 378 20.56 26.23 -19.12
N PRO A 379 21.33 25.19 -19.46
CA PRO A 379 22.78 25.24 -19.37
C PRO A 379 23.40 26.03 -20.52
N ILE A 380 24.39 26.84 -20.16
CA ILE A 380 25.13 27.76 -21.03
C ILE A 380 26.12 26.92 -21.88
N PRO A 381 26.18 27.06 -23.22
CA PRO A 381 27.08 26.33 -24.12
C PRO A 381 28.57 26.17 -23.70
N PRO A 382 29.21 27.11 -22.97
CA PRO A 382 30.58 26.97 -22.50
C PRO A 382 30.80 25.82 -21.51
N VAL A 383 29.78 25.41 -20.74
CA VAL A 383 29.91 24.37 -19.72
C VAL A 383 30.07 22.99 -20.37
N ALA A 384 29.24 22.68 -21.38
CA ALA A 384 29.36 21.45 -22.16
C ALA A 384 30.74 21.35 -22.87
N GLN A 385 31.24 22.46 -23.42
CA GLN A 385 32.57 22.47 -24.05
C GLN A 385 33.71 22.15 -23.08
N ARG A 386 33.61 22.60 -21.82
CA ARG A 386 34.59 22.25 -20.77
C ARG A 386 34.55 20.76 -20.44
N PHE A 387 33.37 20.17 -20.30
CA PHE A 387 33.26 18.73 -20.08
C PHE A 387 33.77 17.91 -21.26
N ILE A 388 33.50 18.33 -22.51
CA ILE A 388 34.08 17.70 -23.72
C ILE A 388 35.62 17.77 -23.68
N ALA A 389 36.19 18.92 -23.33
CA ALA A 389 37.64 19.08 -23.26
C ALA A 389 38.26 18.18 -22.17
N ARG A 390 37.62 18.10 -20.99
CA ARG A 390 38.04 17.19 -19.91
C ARG A 390 37.98 15.72 -20.35
N ALA A 391 36.94 15.34 -21.09
CA ALA A 391 36.73 13.97 -21.59
C ALA A 391 37.87 13.56 -22.53
N LEU A 392 38.16 14.42 -23.50
CA LEU A 392 39.20 14.20 -24.50
C LEU A 392 40.60 14.22 -23.88
N ALA A 393 40.78 14.93 -22.76
CA ALA A 393 42.01 14.91 -21.96
C ALA A 393 42.12 13.67 -21.04
N GLY A 394 41.16 12.73 -21.07
CA GLY A 394 41.15 11.54 -20.23
C GLY A 394 40.86 11.81 -18.75
N GLN A 395 40.33 12.98 -18.41
CA GLN A 395 39.96 13.31 -17.04
C GLN A 395 38.61 12.67 -16.67
N PRO A 396 38.40 12.27 -15.41
CA PRO A 396 37.12 11.75 -14.96
C PRO A 396 36.03 12.82 -15.06
N ILE A 397 34.84 12.41 -15.48
CA ILE A 397 33.66 13.25 -15.63
C ILE A 397 32.53 12.63 -14.82
N SER A 398 31.81 13.47 -14.08
CA SER A 398 30.59 13.12 -13.36
C SER A 398 29.47 12.65 -14.32
N SER A 399 28.47 11.95 -13.79
CA SER A 399 27.30 11.55 -14.57
C SER A 399 26.59 12.76 -15.20
N SER A 400 26.48 13.87 -14.46
CA SER A 400 25.97 15.15 -14.93
C SER A 400 26.80 15.80 -16.04
N GLY A 401 28.12 15.71 -15.97
CA GLY A 401 29.00 16.21 -17.01
C GLY A 401 28.76 15.47 -18.34
N TRP A 402 28.52 14.15 -18.28
CA TRP A 402 28.08 13.38 -19.43
C TRP A 402 26.70 13.80 -19.94
N THR A 403 25.75 14.07 -19.04
CA THR A 403 24.42 14.58 -19.40
C THR A 403 24.48 15.98 -20.05
N ALA A 404 25.38 16.85 -19.59
CA ALA A 404 25.60 18.18 -20.18
C ALA A 404 26.21 18.08 -21.59
N ILE A 405 27.18 17.18 -21.78
CA ILE A 405 27.69 16.81 -23.10
C ILE A 405 26.53 16.30 -23.97
N ALA A 406 25.64 15.50 -23.40
CA ALA A 406 24.53 14.89 -24.12
C ALA A 406 23.50 15.90 -24.62
N VAL A 407 23.04 16.83 -23.79
CA VAL A 407 21.96 17.74 -24.22
C VAL A 407 22.44 18.77 -25.26
N HIS A 408 23.69 19.22 -25.19
CA HIS A 408 24.18 20.30 -26.05
C HIS A 408 25.16 19.84 -27.14
N GLY A 409 25.65 18.61 -27.08
CA GLY A 409 26.58 18.05 -28.05
C GLY A 409 25.97 17.92 -29.46
N LYS A 410 24.64 17.81 -29.57
CA LYS A 410 23.94 17.66 -30.85
C LYS A 410 24.24 18.78 -31.85
N GLN A 411 24.34 20.02 -31.36
CA GLN A 411 24.59 21.20 -32.19
C GLN A 411 26.07 21.56 -32.31
N THR A 412 26.93 21.01 -31.44
CA THR A 412 28.32 21.49 -31.25
C THR A 412 29.40 20.45 -31.52
N ILE A 413 29.08 19.15 -31.47
CA ILE A 413 30.04 18.06 -31.65
C ILE A 413 29.97 17.56 -33.10
N SER A 414 31.08 17.69 -33.82
CA SER A 414 31.27 17.07 -35.12
C SER A 414 31.37 15.54 -34.99
N GLU A 415 31.04 14.81 -36.05
CA GLU A 415 31.12 13.35 -36.08
C GLU A 415 32.52 12.82 -35.72
N GLN A 416 33.58 13.50 -36.17
CA GLN A 416 34.97 13.16 -35.82
C GLN A 416 35.23 13.27 -34.31
N LYS A 417 34.77 14.36 -33.68
CA LYS A 417 34.97 14.60 -32.25
C LYS A 417 34.13 13.63 -31.40
N LEU A 418 33.00 13.19 -31.92
CA LEU A 418 32.21 12.11 -31.34
C LEU A 418 32.96 10.76 -31.40
N VAL A 419 33.54 10.42 -32.55
CA VAL A 419 34.35 9.20 -32.73
C VAL A 419 35.56 9.20 -31.78
N GLU A 420 36.20 10.35 -31.54
CA GLU A 420 37.26 10.50 -30.55
C GLU A 420 36.76 10.30 -29.11
N LEU A 421 35.61 10.90 -28.74
CA LEU A 421 35.00 10.70 -27.43
C LEU A 421 34.67 9.23 -27.15
N LEU A 422 34.13 8.51 -28.14
CA LEU A 422 33.81 7.08 -28.03
C LEU A 422 35.05 6.18 -27.88
N ARG A 423 36.25 6.66 -28.27
CA ARG A 423 37.51 5.93 -28.12
C ARG A 423 38.13 6.10 -26.74
N VAL A 424 37.90 7.23 -26.07
CA VAL A 424 38.60 7.62 -24.83
C VAL A 424 37.76 7.34 -23.57
N ALA A 425 36.43 7.44 -23.65
CA ALA A 425 35.55 7.37 -22.49
C ALA A 425 34.95 5.98 -22.22
N ASP A 426 34.50 5.73 -20.98
CA ASP A 426 33.56 4.64 -20.72
C ASP A 426 32.27 4.96 -21.49
N PRO A 427 31.92 4.19 -22.53
CA PRO A 427 31.07 4.70 -23.60
C PRO A 427 29.58 4.74 -23.22
N TRP A 428 29.14 4.18 -22.09
CA TRP A 428 27.70 4.08 -21.80
C TRP A 428 26.98 5.44 -21.69
N PRO A 429 27.46 6.45 -20.93
CA PRO A 429 26.80 7.76 -20.88
C PRO A 429 26.81 8.50 -22.23
N ALA A 430 27.86 8.31 -23.03
CA ALA A 430 27.99 8.86 -24.38
C ALA A 430 27.13 8.11 -25.42
N ILE A 431 26.92 6.80 -25.24
CA ILE A 431 26.06 5.97 -26.08
C ILE A 431 24.59 6.24 -25.76
N SER A 432 24.20 6.35 -24.48
CA SER A 432 22.84 6.74 -24.09
C SER A 432 22.47 8.12 -24.65
N PHE A 433 23.44 9.04 -24.70
CA PHE A 433 23.30 10.32 -25.43
C PHE A 433 22.99 10.14 -26.93
N LEU A 434 23.78 9.31 -27.63
CA LEU A 434 23.60 9.08 -29.07
C LEU A 434 22.26 8.44 -29.41
N LEU A 435 21.77 7.58 -28.52
CA LEU A 435 20.51 6.86 -28.60
C LEU A 435 19.28 7.77 -28.54
N GLU A 436 19.37 8.86 -27.79
CA GLU A 436 18.26 9.77 -27.55
C GLU A 436 18.13 10.84 -28.66
N GLN A 437 19.23 11.25 -29.31
CA GLN A 437 19.28 12.52 -30.05
C GLN A 437 19.55 12.46 -31.56
N SER A 438 20.24 11.44 -32.09
CA SER A 438 20.61 11.44 -33.52
C SER A 438 20.71 10.03 -34.12
N ARG A 439 19.54 9.50 -34.51
CA ARG A 439 19.35 8.21 -35.18
C ARG A 439 20.30 7.98 -36.37
N GLU A 440 20.51 9.01 -37.20
CA GLU A 440 21.34 8.94 -38.42
C GLU A 440 22.85 8.83 -38.12
N ARG A 441 23.31 9.39 -36.99
CA ARG A 441 24.75 9.35 -36.63
C ARG A 441 25.16 7.99 -36.07
N LEU A 442 24.24 7.25 -35.43
CA LEU A 442 24.48 5.88 -34.96
C LEU A 442 24.60 4.87 -36.11
N GLU A 443 23.99 5.18 -37.24
CA GLU A 443 24.06 4.38 -38.47
C GLU A 443 25.30 4.70 -39.32
N SER A 444 26.11 5.69 -38.90
CA SER A 444 27.35 6.04 -39.60
C SER A 444 28.37 4.89 -39.56
N PRO A 445 28.97 4.53 -40.71
CA PRO A 445 30.06 3.55 -40.77
C PRO A 445 31.22 3.85 -39.81
N ALA A 446 31.53 5.13 -39.56
CA ALA A 446 32.63 5.54 -38.70
C ALA A 446 32.36 5.27 -37.21
N VAL A 447 31.11 5.48 -36.78
CA VAL A 447 30.66 5.19 -35.41
C VAL A 447 30.56 3.67 -35.20
N LEU A 448 30.03 2.95 -36.19
CA LEU A 448 29.97 1.48 -36.18
C LEU A 448 31.36 0.85 -36.08
N ALA A 449 32.34 1.37 -36.80
CA ALA A 449 33.71 0.86 -36.79
C ALA A 449 34.41 0.98 -35.42
N VAL A 450 34.00 1.92 -34.56
CA VAL A 450 34.54 2.05 -33.20
C VAL A 450 33.79 1.17 -32.20
N LEU A 451 32.47 1.11 -32.31
CA LEU A 451 31.63 0.44 -31.32
C LEU A 451 31.57 -1.09 -31.51
N MET A 452 31.68 -1.60 -32.74
CA MET A 452 31.62 -3.04 -33.02
C MET A 452 32.79 -3.83 -32.37
N PRO A 453 34.07 -3.40 -32.50
CA PRO A 453 35.16 -4.08 -31.81
C PRO A 453 35.05 -4.02 -30.28
N GLN A 454 34.46 -2.95 -29.73
CA GLN A 454 34.20 -2.83 -28.29
C GLN A 454 33.13 -3.83 -27.82
N LEU A 455 32.13 -4.14 -28.65
CA LEU A 455 31.14 -5.18 -28.35
C LEU A 455 31.74 -6.58 -28.45
N GLU A 456 32.62 -6.81 -29.43
CA GLU A 456 33.28 -8.12 -29.65
C GLU A 456 34.33 -8.42 -28.58
N HIS A 457 35.21 -7.47 -28.27
CA HIS A 457 36.43 -7.70 -27.47
C HIS A 457 36.49 -6.86 -26.18
N GLY A 458 35.46 -6.06 -25.88
CA GLY A 458 35.45 -5.19 -24.70
C GLY A 458 35.29 -5.95 -23.38
N PRO A 459 35.77 -5.35 -22.26
CA PRO A 459 35.69 -5.96 -20.92
C PRO A 459 34.24 -6.21 -20.49
N SER A 460 34.05 -7.27 -19.72
CA SER A 460 32.79 -7.85 -19.19
C SER A 460 31.93 -6.90 -18.34
N ARG A 461 32.36 -5.66 -18.07
CA ARG A 461 31.54 -4.66 -17.37
C ARG A 461 30.41 -4.18 -18.30
N SER A 462 29.36 -4.98 -18.31
CA SER A 462 27.93 -4.79 -18.60
C SER A 462 27.48 -3.50 -19.30
N ALA A 463 27.91 -2.31 -18.90
CA ALA A 463 27.44 -1.06 -19.51
C ALA A 463 27.88 -0.89 -20.97
N ARG A 464 29.10 -1.31 -21.36
CA ARG A 464 29.60 -1.05 -22.74
C ARG A 464 28.93 -1.92 -23.80
N ALA A 465 28.82 -3.22 -23.52
CA ALA A 465 28.22 -4.19 -24.42
C ALA A 465 26.70 -3.97 -24.56
N ILE A 466 26.02 -3.64 -23.45
CA ILE A 466 24.58 -3.36 -23.44
C ILE A 466 24.28 -2.01 -24.11
N GLY A 467 25.20 -1.03 -24.03
CA GLY A 467 25.12 0.26 -24.74
C GLY A 467 25.16 0.11 -26.23
N ALA A 468 26.19 -0.56 -26.70
CA ALA A 468 26.32 -0.96 -28.08
C ALA A 468 25.08 -1.75 -28.54
N ALA A 469 24.63 -2.75 -27.77
CA ALA A 469 23.44 -3.54 -28.09
C ALA A 469 22.17 -2.69 -28.29
N TYR A 470 21.92 -1.74 -27.38
CA TYR A 470 20.76 -0.86 -27.43
C TYR A 470 20.88 0.15 -28.59
N ALA A 471 22.09 0.68 -28.87
CA ALA A 471 22.43 1.52 -30.03
C ALA A 471 22.16 0.82 -31.36
N PHE A 472 22.43 -0.49 -31.43
CA PHE A 472 22.33 -1.25 -32.68
C PHE A 472 21.02 -1.95 -32.90
N ARG A 473 20.03 -1.69 -32.05
CA ARG A 473 18.71 -2.33 -32.05
C ARG A 473 17.96 -2.28 -33.39
N ARG A 474 18.26 -1.29 -34.23
CA ARG A 474 17.63 -1.11 -35.55
C ARG A 474 18.63 -1.05 -36.70
N ALA A 475 19.89 -0.68 -36.45
CA ALA A 475 20.88 -0.41 -37.49
C ALA A 475 21.51 -1.67 -38.10
N ALA A 476 21.79 -2.70 -37.28
CA ALA A 476 22.47 -3.92 -37.73
C ALA A 476 22.09 -5.16 -36.90
N PRO A 477 20.80 -5.53 -36.83
CA PRO A 477 20.33 -6.64 -35.99
C PRO A 477 21.07 -7.96 -36.29
N ASP A 478 21.31 -8.26 -37.57
CA ASP A 478 21.92 -9.51 -38.03
C ASP A 478 23.36 -9.70 -37.56
N ARG A 479 24.09 -8.62 -37.28
CA ARG A 479 25.47 -8.66 -36.77
C ARG A 479 25.54 -8.62 -35.25
N VAL A 480 24.59 -7.92 -34.62
CA VAL A 480 24.59 -7.69 -33.17
C VAL A 480 24.00 -8.86 -32.42
N ILE A 481 22.94 -9.48 -32.93
CA ILE A 481 22.29 -10.62 -32.28
C ILE A 481 23.28 -11.77 -32.01
N PRO A 482 24.08 -12.25 -32.99
CA PRO A 482 25.07 -13.31 -32.75
C PRO A 482 26.13 -12.94 -31.70
N LEU A 483 26.55 -11.67 -31.65
CA LEU A 483 27.53 -11.19 -30.68
C LEU A 483 26.95 -11.15 -29.26
N LEU A 484 25.69 -10.74 -29.13
CA LEU A 484 24.98 -10.81 -27.85
C LEU A 484 24.78 -12.26 -27.41
N THR A 485 24.51 -13.18 -28.34
CA THR A 485 24.44 -14.62 -28.07
C THR A 485 25.74 -15.15 -27.48
N ALA A 486 26.88 -14.80 -28.10
CA ALA A 486 28.19 -15.25 -27.63
C ALA A 486 28.50 -14.76 -26.21
N ARG A 487 27.94 -13.60 -25.81
CA ARG A 487 28.12 -13.01 -24.49
C ARG A 487 27.19 -13.55 -23.40
N LEU A 488 26.15 -14.33 -23.75
CA LEU A 488 25.30 -15.00 -22.74
C LEU A 488 26.09 -15.92 -21.80
N ALA A 489 27.19 -16.49 -22.31
CA ALA A 489 28.09 -17.35 -21.55
C ALA A 489 29.01 -16.58 -20.58
N ASP A 490 29.01 -15.24 -20.63
CA ASP A 490 29.84 -14.41 -19.75
C ASP A 490 29.27 -14.41 -18.32
N PRO A 491 30.03 -14.86 -17.30
CA PRO A 491 29.56 -14.93 -15.92
C PRO A 491 29.34 -13.56 -15.28
N ASP A 492 30.01 -12.51 -15.77
CA ASP A 492 29.98 -11.15 -15.18
C ASP A 492 28.91 -10.24 -15.81
N LEU A 493 28.12 -10.75 -16.75
CA LEU A 493 27.09 -9.99 -17.45
C LEU A 493 25.95 -9.58 -16.50
N ASP A 494 25.56 -8.31 -16.54
CA ASP A 494 24.35 -7.83 -15.86
C ASP A 494 23.09 -8.38 -16.54
N SER A 495 22.63 -9.50 -15.99
CA SER A 495 21.53 -10.33 -16.47
C SER A 495 20.24 -9.56 -16.72
N HIS A 496 19.90 -8.61 -15.84
CA HIS A 496 18.62 -7.91 -15.86
C HIS A 496 18.61 -6.85 -16.95
N ARG A 497 19.67 -6.04 -17.02
CA ARG A 497 19.80 -4.97 -18.02
C ARG A 497 20.00 -5.52 -19.43
N PHE A 498 20.66 -6.67 -19.56
CA PHE A 498 20.87 -7.34 -20.85
C PHE A 498 19.56 -7.90 -21.43
N LEU A 499 18.81 -8.70 -20.67
CA LEU A 499 17.54 -9.27 -21.12
C LEU A 499 16.48 -8.20 -21.35
N PHE A 500 16.46 -7.15 -20.52
CA PHE A 500 15.61 -5.98 -20.73
C PHE A 500 15.90 -5.29 -22.07
N THR A 501 17.18 -5.15 -22.44
CA THR A 501 17.59 -4.56 -23.72
C THR A 501 17.13 -5.41 -24.90
N ILE A 502 17.23 -6.74 -24.82
CA ILE A 502 16.76 -7.67 -25.86
C ILE A 502 15.24 -7.57 -26.09
N THR A 503 14.44 -7.46 -25.03
CA THR A 503 12.97 -7.34 -25.18
C THR A 503 12.52 -6.06 -25.86
N ARG A 504 13.40 -5.05 -25.90
CA ARG A 504 13.12 -3.77 -26.53
C ARG A 504 13.33 -3.79 -28.04
N PHE A 505 13.86 -4.86 -28.67
CA PHE A 505 14.03 -4.99 -30.13
C PHE A 505 12.68 -5.13 -30.86
N ARG A 506 11.91 -4.03 -30.87
CA ARG A 506 10.47 -3.98 -31.14
C ARG A 506 10.02 -4.27 -32.59
N ALA A 507 10.93 -4.48 -33.54
CA ALA A 507 10.57 -4.41 -34.97
C ALA A 507 10.98 -5.61 -35.84
N LYS A 508 11.94 -6.46 -35.43
CA LYS A 508 12.50 -7.48 -36.34
C LYS A 508 13.11 -8.73 -35.68
N ALA A 509 12.84 -9.03 -34.41
CA ALA A 509 13.55 -10.12 -33.73
C ALA A 509 12.61 -11.16 -33.09
N PRO A 510 11.82 -11.94 -33.86
CA PRO A 510 11.20 -13.16 -33.33
C PRO A 510 12.25 -14.10 -32.73
N GLU A 511 13.51 -14.03 -33.15
CA GLU A 511 14.65 -14.75 -32.59
C GLU A 511 14.94 -14.37 -31.13
N ALA A 512 14.43 -13.24 -30.64
CA ALA A 512 14.58 -12.82 -29.26
C ALA A 512 13.93 -13.80 -28.27
N ILE A 513 12.86 -14.49 -28.69
CA ILE A 513 12.23 -15.51 -27.85
C ILE A 513 13.20 -16.64 -27.52
N THR A 514 14.05 -17.03 -28.48
CA THR A 514 15.05 -18.10 -28.28
C THR A 514 16.01 -17.75 -27.15
N PHE A 515 16.43 -16.49 -27.04
CA PHE A 515 17.29 -16.05 -25.93
C PHE A 515 16.57 -16.10 -24.59
N ILE A 516 15.31 -15.67 -24.55
CA ILE A 516 14.50 -15.75 -23.34
C ILE A 516 14.33 -17.22 -22.91
N LEU A 517 14.12 -18.13 -23.87
CA LEU A 517 14.00 -19.57 -23.61
C LEU A 517 15.30 -20.20 -23.09
N ILE A 518 16.45 -19.80 -23.64
CA ILE A 518 17.77 -20.22 -23.14
C ILE A 518 17.96 -19.68 -21.71
N ALA A 519 17.66 -18.39 -21.49
CA ALA A 519 17.82 -17.71 -20.23
C ALA A 519 16.95 -18.31 -19.10
N LEU A 520 15.74 -18.77 -19.41
CA LEU A 520 14.86 -19.46 -18.46
C LEU A 520 15.45 -20.77 -17.91
N ASN A 521 16.45 -21.35 -18.57
CA ASN A 521 17.13 -22.58 -18.16
C ASN A 521 18.58 -22.36 -17.74
N ASP A 522 19.00 -21.10 -17.58
CA ASP A 522 20.36 -20.77 -17.15
C ASP A 522 20.61 -21.22 -15.69
N PRO A 523 21.81 -21.72 -15.35
CA PRO A 523 22.14 -22.13 -13.98
C PRO A 523 22.04 -20.98 -12.97
N ARG A 524 22.15 -19.71 -13.39
CA ARG A 524 22.10 -18.53 -12.53
C ARG A 524 20.66 -18.11 -12.25
N ASP A 525 20.30 -18.08 -10.98
CA ASP A 525 18.96 -17.70 -10.50
C ASP A 525 18.49 -16.32 -10.99
N ARG A 526 19.38 -15.31 -10.91
CA ARG A 526 19.08 -13.95 -11.40
C ARG A 526 18.79 -13.91 -12.89
N PHE A 527 19.44 -14.77 -13.68
CA PHE A 527 19.24 -14.85 -15.12
C PHE A 527 17.87 -15.45 -15.45
N ARG A 528 17.47 -16.52 -14.73
CA ARG A 528 16.14 -17.10 -14.85
C ARG A 528 15.03 -16.14 -14.42
N ALA A 529 15.23 -15.39 -13.33
CA ALA A 529 14.25 -14.41 -12.84
C ALA A 529 14.04 -13.26 -13.83
N ALA A 530 15.14 -12.69 -14.34
CA ALA A 530 15.11 -11.67 -15.39
C ALA A 530 14.46 -12.19 -16.68
N ALA A 531 14.65 -13.47 -17.02
CA ALA A 531 14.02 -14.10 -18.17
C ALA A 531 12.49 -14.21 -18.03
N CYS A 532 11.97 -14.47 -16.82
CA CYS A 532 10.52 -14.44 -16.56
C CYS A 532 9.92 -13.05 -16.85
N GLU A 533 10.54 -11.98 -16.36
CA GLU A 533 10.10 -10.60 -16.64
C GLU A 533 10.25 -10.22 -18.11
N ALA A 534 11.34 -10.67 -18.75
CA ALA A 534 11.58 -10.43 -20.15
C ALA A 534 10.51 -11.07 -21.03
N LEU A 535 10.09 -12.29 -20.69
CA LEU A 535 9.02 -13.02 -21.37
C LEU A 535 7.68 -12.28 -21.26
N ASP A 536 7.35 -11.75 -20.08
CA ASP A 536 6.12 -10.95 -19.88
C ASP A 536 6.08 -9.72 -20.80
N ARG A 537 7.17 -8.94 -20.83
CA ARG A 537 7.30 -7.77 -21.71
C ARG A 537 7.29 -8.14 -23.19
N TYR A 538 7.94 -9.24 -23.55
CA TYR A 538 7.95 -9.74 -24.93
C TYR A 538 6.52 -10.05 -25.38
N THR A 539 5.73 -10.75 -24.57
CA THR A 539 4.32 -11.06 -24.91
C THR A 539 3.39 -9.85 -24.93
N THR A 540 3.80 -8.73 -24.33
CA THR A 540 3.08 -7.45 -24.50
C THR A 540 3.28 -6.88 -25.90
N THR A 541 4.42 -7.16 -26.54
CA THR A 541 4.73 -6.72 -27.91
C THR A 541 4.30 -7.74 -28.95
N PHE A 542 4.38 -9.04 -28.63
CA PHE A 542 4.06 -10.18 -29.48
C PHE A 542 3.02 -11.08 -28.79
N PRO A 543 1.72 -10.72 -28.81
CA PRO A 543 0.66 -11.43 -28.10
C PRO A 543 0.48 -12.89 -28.52
N GLU A 544 0.93 -13.28 -29.71
CA GLU A 544 0.89 -14.65 -30.22
C GLU A 544 1.68 -15.64 -29.34
N TYR A 545 2.66 -15.16 -28.56
CA TYR A 545 3.45 -15.96 -27.62
C TYR A 545 2.85 -16.04 -26.21
N LEU A 546 1.69 -15.43 -25.96
CA LEU A 546 1.09 -15.35 -24.62
C LEU A 546 0.71 -16.72 -24.05
N SER A 547 0.25 -17.65 -24.89
CA SER A 547 -0.08 -19.01 -24.50
C SER A 547 1.17 -19.82 -24.11
N LEU A 548 2.26 -19.67 -24.88
CA LEU A 548 3.57 -20.25 -24.59
C LEU A 548 4.17 -19.68 -23.30
N SER A 549 4.07 -18.36 -23.10
CA SER A 549 4.55 -17.70 -21.88
C SER A 549 3.85 -18.24 -20.64
N LYS A 550 2.53 -18.38 -20.67
CA LYS A 550 1.76 -18.97 -19.57
C LYS A 550 2.26 -20.37 -19.20
N SER A 551 2.48 -21.25 -20.19
CA SER A 551 2.91 -22.63 -19.90
C SER A 551 4.32 -22.67 -19.33
N LEU A 552 5.24 -21.87 -19.87
CA LEU A 552 6.63 -21.79 -19.37
C LEU A 552 6.69 -21.22 -17.95
N LEU A 553 5.99 -20.11 -17.69
CA LEU A 553 5.96 -19.49 -16.36
C LEU A 553 5.34 -20.41 -15.30
N ALA A 554 4.34 -21.23 -15.67
CA ALA A 554 3.76 -22.22 -14.76
C ALA A 554 4.80 -23.22 -14.24
N THR A 555 5.74 -23.66 -15.09
CA THR A 555 6.82 -24.57 -14.68
C THR A 555 7.83 -23.92 -13.74
N ARG A 556 7.93 -22.59 -13.75
CA ARG A 556 8.88 -21.82 -12.93
C ARG A 556 8.32 -21.38 -11.58
N VAL A 557 7.02 -21.55 -11.35
CA VAL A 557 6.41 -21.34 -10.03
C VAL A 557 6.99 -22.31 -8.98
N THR A 558 7.56 -23.43 -9.42
CA THR A 558 8.23 -24.45 -8.60
C THR A 558 9.77 -24.43 -8.73
N ASP A 559 10.36 -23.35 -9.25
CA ASP A 559 11.82 -23.22 -9.36
C ASP A 559 12.48 -23.31 -7.95
N PRO A 560 13.69 -23.91 -7.82
CA PRO A 560 14.42 -23.95 -6.55
C PRO A 560 14.66 -22.56 -5.93
N SER A 561 14.81 -21.53 -6.76
CA SER A 561 15.13 -20.18 -6.31
C SER A 561 13.88 -19.38 -5.90
N PRO A 562 13.86 -18.75 -4.71
CA PRO A 562 12.74 -17.91 -4.27
C PRO A 562 12.50 -16.69 -5.17
N GLU A 563 13.58 -16.08 -5.67
CA GLU A 563 13.49 -14.92 -6.58
C GLU A 563 12.77 -15.29 -7.88
N VAL A 564 13.14 -16.43 -8.47
CA VAL A 564 12.52 -16.95 -9.70
C VAL A 564 11.05 -17.29 -9.46
N ARG A 565 10.71 -17.93 -8.33
CA ARG A 565 9.31 -18.21 -7.99
C ARG A 565 8.47 -16.95 -7.86
N LYS A 566 9.02 -15.89 -7.25
CA LYS A 566 8.34 -14.59 -7.09
C LYS A 566 8.09 -13.95 -8.46
N ALA A 567 9.13 -13.85 -9.30
CA ALA A 567 9.02 -13.31 -10.66
C ALA A 567 8.04 -14.11 -11.53
N ALA A 568 8.13 -15.45 -11.49
CA ALA A 568 7.27 -16.34 -12.26
C ALA A 568 5.80 -16.23 -11.86
N ARG A 569 5.48 -16.17 -10.56
CA ARG A 569 4.10 -16.00 -10.07
C ARG A 569 3.50 -14.69 -10.53
N TRP A 570 4.25 -13.60 -10.40
CA TRP A 570 3.81 -12.28 -10.84
C TRP A 570 3.55 -12.25 -12.36
N CYS A 571 4.52 -12.69 -13.18
CA CYS A 571 4.36 -12.72 -14.63
C CYS A 571 3.24 -13.67 -15.08
N TYR A 572 3.08 -14.82 -14.41
CA TYR A 572 2.03 -15.79 -14.72
C TYR A 572 0.62 -15.22 -14.48
N GLN A 573 0.44 -14.46 -13.38
CA GLN A 573 -0.82 -13.76 -13.13
C GLN A 573 -1.11 -12.72 -14.21
N GLN A 574 -0.12 -11.93 -14.61
CA GLN A 574 -0.27 -10.96 -15.70
C GLN A 574 -0.65 -11.62 -17.03
N ALA A 575 -0.01 -12.74 -17.38
CA ALA A 575 -0.36 -13.50 -18.57
C ALA A 575 -1.81 -14.04 -18.52
N LEU A 576 -2.26 -14.53 -17.36
CA LEU A 576 -3.64 -14.97 -17.16
C LEU A 576 -4.65 -13.83 -17.31
N GLU A 577 -4.34 -12.65 -16.78
CA GLU A 577 -5.20 -11.48 -16.92
C GLU A 577 -5.32 -11.04 -18.38
N ARG A 578 -4.21 -10.99 -19.11
CA ARG A 578 -4.22 -10.66 -20.55
C ARG A 578 -5.01 -11.68 -21.37
N LEU A 579 -4.92 -12.97 -21.05
CA LEU A 579 -5.72 -14.02 -21.71
C LEU A 579 -7.23 -13.96 -21.36
N ARG A 580 -7.58 -13.41 -20.20
CA ARG A 580 -8.98 -13.24 -19.78
C ARG A 580 -9.64 -12.01 -20.40
N ARG A 581 -8.86 -10.99 -20.75
CA ARG A 581 -9.38 -9.83 -21.46
C ARG A 581 -9.76 -10.29 -22.88
N PRO A 582 -11.01 -10.06 -23.33
CA PRO A 582 -11.34 -10.28 -24.72
C PRO A 582 -10.38 -9.43 -25.55
N ILE A 583 -9.67 -10.07 -26.49
CA ILE A 583 -8.90 -9.36 -27.50
C ILE A 583 -9.94 -8.58 -28.30
N LEU A 584 -10.15 -7.31 -27.97
CA LEU A 584 -10.79 -6.39 -28.90
C LEU A 584 -9.84 -6.30 -30.09
N SER A 585 -10.19 -7.04 -31.12
CA SER A 585 -9.56 -6.96 -32.43
C SER A 585 -9.53 -5.49 -32.87
N PRO A 586 -8.38 -4.94 -33.30
CA PRO A 586 -8.35 -3.62 -33.93
C PRO A 586 -9.11 -3.56 -35.28
N VAL A 587 -9.63 -4.70 -35.76
CA VAL A 587 -10.22 -4.83 -37.10
C VAL A 587 -11.64 -4.22 -37.19
N ASP A 588 -12.30 -3.92 -36.08
CA ASP A 588 -13.66 -3.35 -36.10
C ASP A 588 -13.69 -1.81 -35.95
N ALA A 589 -12.54 -1.13 -35.98
CA ALA A 589 -12.46 0.33 -35.81
C ALA A 589 -12.45 1.14 -37.12
N ASP A 590 -12.33 0.47 -38.28
CA ASP A 590 -12.19 1.13 -39.61
C ASP A 590 -13.35 0.82 -40.58
N SER A 591 -14.53 0.40 -40.09
CA SER A 591 -15.70 0.14 -40.96
C SER A 591 -16.78 1.22 -40.96
N ASP A 592 -16.51 2.39 -40.38
CA ASP A 592 -17.38 3.58 -40.49
C ASP A 592 -16.55 4.80 -40.93
N GLU A 593 -16.08 4.80 -42.18
CA GLU A 593 -15.87 6.02 -43.01
C GLU A 593 -15.91 5.71 -44.51
#